data_AF-A0A349HRF5-F1
#
_entry.id   AF-A0A349HRF5-F1
#
_cell.length_a   1.000
_cell.length_b   1.000
_cell.length_c   1.000
_cell.angle_alpha   90.00
_cell.angle_beta   90.00
_cell.angle_gamma   90.00
#
_symmetry.space_group_name_H-M   'P 1'
#
loop_
_entity.id
_entity.type
_entity.pdbx_description
1 polymer ?
#
loop_
_entity_poly.entity_id
_entity_poly.type
_entity_poly.pdbx_seq_one_letter_code
_entity_poly.pdbx_strand_id
1 'polypeptide(L)'
;MNLIYLSYVLVFTLISLSLILLLKLNPFIKEQNPLKKRRMDLVGTKLKVTERISIRFETLFRQTRCTTRKFVIMILISVAGGFVAGTLLFDNTSLAAVMAVCMFPAPYFYLTVRSSTAAREEIEGLENTMSIITNAYAGNDDIIKAVETYVEEKNRYIPEHLRIPTPFDEFVSEIWFINPNVEHGLYRLAAKVKNRYFTEWVKTLILCHHDRRLKFALFPI
;
A
#
# COMPACT_ATOMS: atom_id res chain seq x y z
N MET A 1 -27.51 -26.65 -32.71
CA MET A 1 -26.46 -25.88 -32.03
C MET A 1 -25.12 -26.42 -32.52
N ASN A 2 -24.37 -25.67 -33.32
CA ASN A 2 -23.21 -26.20 -34.04
C ASN A 2 -22.11 -26.66 -33.06
N LEU A 3 -21.51 -27.83 -33.31
CA LEU A 3 -20.46 -28.43 -32.48
C LEU A 3 -19.28 -27.47 -32.21
N ILE A 4 -19.00 -26.62 -33.20
CA ILE A 4 -17.99 -25.56 -33.15
C ILE A 4 -18.34 -24.48 -32.11
N TYR A 5 -19.62 -24.15 -31.96
CA TYR A 5 -20.07 -23.18 -30.95
C TYR A 5 -19.91 -23.73 -29.54
N LEU A 6 -20.23 -25.01 -29.37
CA LEU A 6 -20.09 -25.70 -28.09
C LEU A 6 -18.61 -25.74 -27.68
N SER A 7 -17.69 -26.02 -28.61
CA SER A 7 -16.25 -26.03 -28.31
C SER A 7 -15.73 -24.64 -27.91
N TYR A 8 -16.17 -23.56 -28.57
CA TYR A 8 -15.79 -22.20 -28.16
C TYR A 8 -16.27 -21.86 -26.76
N VAL A 9 -17.53 -22.17 -26.42
CA VAL A 9 -18.06 -21.94 -25.07
C VAL A 9 -17.31 -22.78 -24.03
N LEU A 10 -16.97 -24.02 -24.34
CA LEU A 10 -16.25 -24.91 -23.43
C LEU A 10 -14.81 -24.43 -23.20
N VAL A 11 -14.10 -24.02 -24.26
CA VAL A 11 -12.75 -23.43 -24.14
C VAL A 11 -12.80 -22.13 -23.36
N PHE A 12 -13.79 -21.28 -23.60
CA PHE A 12 -13.89 -20.00 -22.91
C PHE A 12 -14.28 -20.13 -21.43
N THR A 13 -15.13 -21.09 -21.09
CA THR A 13 -15.44 -21.44 -19.69
C THR A 13 -14.23 -22.05 -18.99
N LEU A 14 -13.44 -22.89 -19.67
CA LEU A 14 -12.18 -23.40 -19.12
C LEU A 14 -11.14 -22.30 -18.92
N ILE A 15 -11.02 -21.36 -19.86
CA ILE A 15 -10.09 -20.22 -19.74
C ILE A 15 -10.52 -19.31 -18.59
N SER A 16 -11.81 -19.00 -18.45
CA SER A 16 -12.29 -18.18 -17.32
C SER A 16 -12.14 -18.91 -15.98
N LEU A 17 -12.43 -20.21 -15.91
CA LEU A 17 -12.18 -21.03 -14.72
C LEU A 17 -10.68 -21.08 -14.38
N SER A 18 -9.82 -21.24 -15.38
CA SER A 18 -8.37 -21.21 -15.25
C SER A 18 -7.90 -19.84 -14.79
N LEU A 19 -8.40 -18.75 -15.38
CA LEU A 19 -8.09 -17.38 -14.96
C LEU A 19 -8.46 -17.18 -13.48
N ILE A 20 -9.64 -17.64 -13.04
CA ILE A 20 -10.11 -17.55 -11.65
C ILE A 20 -9.19 -18.34 -10.69
N LEU A 21 -8.74 -19.53 -11.09
CA LEU A 21 -7.82 -20.39 -10.33
C LEU A 21 -6.39 -19.82 -10.27
N LEU A 22 -5.87 -19.39 -11.43
CA LEU A 22 -4.51 -18.88 -11.65
C LEU A 22 -4.35 -17.48 -11.04
N LEU A 23 -5.43 -16.68 -10.98
CA LEU A 23 -5.44 -15.38 -10.32
C LEU A 23 -5.17 -15.47 -8.82
N LYS A 24 -5.15 -16.67 -8.20
CA LYS A 24 -5.19 -16.81 -6.75
C LYS A 24 -6.17 -15.76 -6.21
N LEU A 25 -7.45 -15.87 -6.60
CA LEU A 25 -8.57 -15.40 -5.77
C LEU A 25 -8.52 -16.20 -4.46
N ASN A 26 -7.44 -16.01 -3.75
CA ASN A 26 -7.10 -16.58 -2.49
C ASN A 26 -7.48 -15.44 -1.55
N PRO A 27 -8.72 -15.41 -1.02
CA PRO A 27 -9.05 -14.62 0.17
C PRO A 27 -8.19 -15.03 1.39
N PHE A 28 -7.19 -15.88 1.20
CA PHE A 28 -6.31 -16.45 2.20
C PHE A 28 -4.89 -15.84 2.20
N ILE A 29 -4.57 -14.89 1.30
CA ILE A 29 -3.34 -14.10 1.50
C ILE A 29 -3.59 -13.15 2.66
N LYS A 30 -2.82 -13.41 3.72
CA LYS A 30 -3.05 -12.98 5.10
C LYS A 30 -2.40 -11.62 5.35
N GLU A 31 -3.05 -10.53 4.96
CA GLU A 31 -2.81 -9.24 5.63
C GLU A 31 -3.65 -9.20 6.90
N GLN A 32 -3.19 -9.93 7.92
CA GLN A 32 -3.82 -9.89 9.23
C GLN A 32 -3.28 -8.71 10.02
N ASN A 33 -4.15 -7.73 10.21
CA ASN A 33 -3.98 -6.67 11.18
C ASN A 33 -3.68 -7.29 12.58
N PRO A 34 -2.51 -7.03 13.19
CA PRO A 34 -2.04 -7.78 14.37
C PRO A 34 -2.98 -7.65 15.58
N LEU A 35 -3.70 -6.53 15.69
CA LEU A 35 -4.69 -6.28 16.75
C LEU A 35 -5.96 -7.12 16.61
N LYS A 36 -6.33 -7.51 15.37
CA LYS A 36 -7.50 -8.37 15.12
C LYS A 36 -7.15 -9.83 15.34
N LYS A 37 -5.91 -10.23 15.00
CA LYS A 37 -5.35 -11.55 15.34
C LYS A 37 -5.33 -11.79 16.85
N ARG A 38 -4.84 -10.83 17.65
CA ARG A 38 -4.87 -10.93 19.12
C ARG A 38 -6.29 -11.11 19.68
N ARG A 39 -7.29 -10.41 19.12
CA ARG A 39 -8.70 -10.60 19.50
C ARG A 39 -9.25 -11.96 19.09
N MET A 40 -8.86 -12.48 17.93
CA MET A 40 -9.27 -13.80 17.47
C MET A 40 -8.64 -14.94 18.26
N ASP A 41 -7.36 -14.80 18.64
CA ASP A 41 -6.65 -15.77 19.48
C ASP A 41 -7.26 -15.84 20.90
N LEU A 42 -7.81 -14.73 21.40
CA LEU A 42 -8.51 -14.66 22.70
C LEU A 42 -9.97 -15.18 22.65
N VAL A 43 -10.64 -15.11 21.50
CA VAL A 43 -12.09 -15.41 21.38
C VAL A 43 -12.36 -16.77 20.68
N GLY A 44 -11.33 -17.46 20.18
CA GLY A 44 -11.42 -18.83 19.65
C GLY A 44 -12.34 -19.02 18.43
N THR A 45 -12.90 -17.95 17.88
CA THR A 45 -13.96 -18.02 16.87
C THR A 45 -13.38 -17.74 15.47
N LYS A 46 -13.56 -18.68 14.54
CA LYS A 46 -13.12 -18.53 13.13
C LYS A 46 -14.10 -17.61 12.39
N LEU A 47 -13.60 -16.52 11.79
CA LEU A 47 -14.44 -15.62 10.97
C LEU A 47 -15.05 -16.38 9.77
N LYS A 48 -16.33 -16.10 9.49
CA LYS A 48 -17.02 -16.57 8.29
C LYS A 48 -16.35 -15.98 7.04
N VAL A 49 -16.40 -16.74 5.94
CA VAL A 49 -15.78 -16.35 4.66
C VAL A 49 -16.31 -15.00 4.16
N THR A 50 -17.59 -14.71 4.40
CA THR A 50 -18.24 -13.45 4.02
C THR A 50 -17.68 -12.23 4.75
N GLU A 51 -17.44 -12.33 6.06
CA GLU A 51 -16.82 -11.25 6.84
C GLU A 51 -15.37 -11.01 6.42
N ARG A 52 -14.65 -12.07 6.02
CA ARG A 52 -13.28 -11.92 5.52
C ARG A 52 -13.24 -11.16 4.19
N ILE A 53 -14.21 -11.43 3.32
CA ILE A 53 -14.33 -10.75 2.03
C ILE A 53 -14.67 -9.27 2.24
N SER A 54 -15.64 -8.96 3.11
CA SER A 54 -16.01 -7.55 3.38
C SER A 54 -14.86 -6.76 3.98
N ILE A 55 -14.12 -7.32 4.94
CA ILE A 55 -12.93 -6.69 5.52
C ILE A 55 -11.88 -6.41 4.45
N ARG A 56 -11.66 -7.33 3.51
CA ARG A 56 -10.66 -7.15 2.45
C ARG A 56 -11.05 -6.04 1.47
N PHE A 57 -12.32 -5.97 1.09
CA PHE A 57 -12.81 -4.87 0.27
C PHE A 57 -12.69 -3.54 0.99
N GLU A 58 -13.02 -3.51 2.29
CA GLU A 58 -12.90 -2.31 3.11
C GLU A 58 -11.44 -1.84 3.23
N THR A 59 -10.49 -2.76 3.42
CA THR A 59 -9.06 -2.42 3.46
C THR A 59 -8.55 -1.92 2.10
N LEU A 60 -8.96 -2.55 1.00
CA LEU A 60 -8.59 -2.11 -0.35
C LEU A 60 -9.15 -0.72 -0.66
N PHE A 61 -10.41 -0.44 -0.32
CA PHE A 61 -10.98 0.88 -0.51
C PHE A 61 -10.30 1.96 0.32
N ARG A 62 -9.90 1.61 1.56
CA ARG A 62 -9.17 2.52 2.45
C ARG A 62 -7.76 2.82 1.94
N GLN A 63 -7.01 1.81 1.52
CA GLN A 63 -5.65 1.97 0.98
C GLN A 63 -5.64 2.73 -0.34
N THR A 64 -6.57 2.40 -1.25
CA THR A 64 -6.60 2.96 -2.60
C THR A 64 -7.37 4.29 -2.69
N ARG A 65 -7.91 4.80 -1.56
CA ARG A 65 -8.83 5.96 -1.46
C ARG A 65 -10.00 5.89 -2.46
N CYS A 66 -10.43 4.68 -2.79
CA CYS A 66 -11.51 4.45 -3.75
C CYS A 66 -12.85 4.33 -3.01
N THR A 67 -13.78 5.23 -3.32
CA THR A 67 -15.16 5.13 -2.82
C THR A 67 -15.88 3.96 -3.48
N THR A 68 -16.81 3.32 -2.76
CA THR A 68 -17.67 2.25 -3.28
C THR A 68 -18.34 2.61 -4.61
N ARG A 69 -18.76 3.87 -4.79
CA ARG A 69 -19.31 4.37 -6.07
C ARG A 69 -18.33 4.27 -7.24
N LYS A 70 -17.06 4.64 -7.03
CA LYS A 70 -16.02 4.55 -8.07
C LYS A 70 -15.76 3.09 -8.44
N PHE A 71 -15.75 2.19 -7.45
CA PHE A 71 -15.57 0.77 -7.69
C PHE A 71 -16.72 0.15 -8.50
N VAL A 72 -17.98 0.48 -8.15
CA VAL A 72 -19.15 0.03 -8.91
C VAL A 72 -19.10 0.56 -10.35
N ILE A 73 -18.72 1.83 -10.55
CA ILE A 73 -18.54 2.40 -11.90
C ILE A 73 -17.45 1.64 -12.67
N MET A 74 -16.32 1.30 -12.04
CA MET A 74 -15.27 0.51 -12.69
C MET A 74 -15.75 -0.89 -13.08
N ILE A 75 -16.55 -1.56 -12.24
CA ILE A 75 -17.18 -2.84 -12.58
C ILE A 75 -18.10 -2.67 -13.79
N LEU A 76 -18.97 -1.67 -13.77
CA LEU A 76 -19.90 -1.40 -14.87
C LEU A 76 -19.17 -1.15 -16.19
N ILE A 77 -18.11 -0.33 -16.17
CA ILE A 77 -17.27 -0.08 -17.34
C ILE A 77 -16.57 -1.36 -17.82
N SER A 78 -16.04 -2.16 -16.89
CA SER A 78 -15.35 -3.42 -17.20
C SER A 78 -16.27 -4.45 -17.86
N VAL A 79 -17.49 -4.60 -17.32
CA VAL A 79 -18.50 -5.53 -17.85
C VAL A 79 -19.06 -5.03 -19.18
N ALA A 80 -19.38 -3.73 -19.28
CA ALA A 80 -19.86 -3.14 -20.53
C ALA A 80 -18.78 -3.20 -21.63
N GLY A 81 -17.53 -2.88 -21.30
CA GLY A 81 -16.39 -2.98 -22.20
C GLY A 81 -16.12 -4.43 -22.63
N GLY A 82 -16.20 -5.38 -21.70
CA GLY A 82 -16.08 -6.82 -22.01
C GLY A 82 -17.20 -7.32 -22.94
N PHE A 83 -18.43 -6.84 -22.74
CA PHE A 83 -19.56 -7.16 -23.61
C PHE A 83 -19.38 -6.58 -25.02
N VAL A 84 -19.04 -5.29 -25.14
CA VAL A 84 -18.79 -4.64 -26.43
C VAL A 84 -17.64 -5.30 -27.17
N ALA A 85 -16.51 -5.55 -26.50
CA ALA A 85 -15.38 -6.26 -27.09
C ALA A 85 -15.78 -7.67 -27.55
N GLY A 86 -16.59 -8.39 -26.77
CA GLY A 86 -17.10 -9.71 -27.13
C GLY A 86 -18.01 -9.68 -28.35
N THR A 87 -18.88 -8.67 -28.48
CA THR A 87 -19.73 -8.50 -29.67
C THR A 87 -18.91 -8.18 -30.92
N LEU A 88 -17.87 -7.35 -30.81
CA LEU A 88 -17.01 -7.00 -31.93
C LEU A 88 -16.13 -8.17 -32.40
N LEU A 89 -15.69 -9.03 -31.48
CA LEU A 89 -14.78 -10.13 -31.80
C LEU A 89 -15.49 -11.39 -32.29
N PHE A 90 -16.70 -11.68 -31.80
CA PHE A 90 -17.35 -12.96 -32.02
C PHE A 90 -18.69 -12.86 -32.77
N ASP A 91 -19.21 -11.66 -33.02
CA ASP A 91 -20.52 -11.39 -33.65
C ASP A 91 -21.68 -12.20 -33.05
N ASN A 92 -21.52 -12.64 -31.80
CA ASN A 92 -22.41 -13.56 -31.10
C ASN A 92 -22.68 -13.05 -29.68
N THR A 93 -23.95 -12.86 -29.35
CA THR A 93 -24.39 -12.29 -28.08
C THR A 93 -24.12 -13.19 -26.88
N SER A 94 -24.16 -14.51 -27.04
CA SER A 94 -23.87 -15.43 -25.93
C SER A 94 -22.38 -15.49 -25.60
N LEU A 95 -21.47 -15.49 -26.59
CA LEU A 95 -20.03 -15.35 -26.36
C LEU A 95 -19.67 -13.99 -25.75
N ALA A 96 -20.34 -12.92 -26.18
CA ALA A 96 -20.19 -11.60 -25.59
C ALA A 96 -20.57 -11.57 -24.09
N ALA A 97 -21.62 -12.30 -23.70
CA ALA A 97 -22.00 -12.44 -22.30
C ALA A 97 -20.92 -13.18 -21.47
N VAL A 98 -20.30 -14.23 -22.03
CA VAL A 98 -19.22 -14.94 -21.31
C VAL A 98 -17.96 -14.07 -21.18
N MET A 99 -17.61 -13.30 -22.21
CA MET A 99 -16.54 -12.29 -22.15
C MET A 99 -16.78 -11.26 -21.04
N ALA A 100 -18.02 -10.76 -20.92
CA ALA A 100 -18.39 -9.80 -19.88
C ALA A 100 -18.21 -10.37 -18.46
N VAL A 101 -18.59 -11.63 -18.24
CA VAL A 101 -18.37 -12.33 -16.97
C VAL A 101 -16.87 -12.52 -16.67
N CYS A 102 -16.07 -12.81 -17.69
CA CYS A 102 -14.61 -12.94 -17.54
C CYS A 102 -13.93 -11.63 -17.12
N MET A 103 -14.48 -10.49 -17.57
CA MET A 103 -13.93 -9.15 -17.26
C MET A 103 -14.43 -8.57 -15.93
N PHE A 104 -15.39 -9.21 -15.26
CA PHE A 104 -15.91 -8.81 -13.95
C PHE A 104 -14.84 -8.71 -12.83
N PRO A 105 -13.89 -9.65 -12.66
CA PRO A 105 -12.84 -9.55 -11.65
C PRO A 105 -11.72 -8.53 -11.96
N ALA A 106 -11.67 -7.95 -13.16
CA ALA A 106 -10.57 -7.06 -13.56
C ALA A 106 -10.39 -5.79 -12.68
N PRO A 107 -11.47 -5.08 -12.25
CA PRO A 107 -11.33 -3.92 -11.36
C PRO A 107 -10.75 -4.29 -9.99
N TYR A 108 -11.06 -5.49 -9.49
CA TYR A 108 -10.49 -5.99 -8.23
C TYR A 108 -8.99 -6.23 -8.35
N PHE A 109 -8.52 -6.77 -9.48
CA PHE A 109 -7.10 -6.93 -9.76
C PHE A 109 -6.41 -5.57 -9.85
N TYR A 110 -6.98 -4.64 -10.61
CA TYR A 110 -6.44 -3.29 -10.75
C TYR A 110 -6.26 -2.61 -9.38
N LEU A 111 -7.27 -2.69 -8.50
CA LEU A 111 -7.16 -2.13 -7.14
C LEU A 111 -6.11 -2.85 -6.29
N THR A 112 -5.99 -4.18 -6.39
CA THR A 112 -5.01 -4.96 -5.62
C THR A 112 -3.57 -4.64 -6.05
N VAL A 113 -3.34 -4.49 -7.36
CA VAL A 113 -2.04 -4.06 -7.88
C VAL A 113 -1.76 -2.64 -7.40
N ARG A 114 -2.71 -1.72 -7.54
CA ARG A 114 -2.54 -0.32 -7.13
C ARG A 114 -2.35 -0.14 -5.61
N SER A 115 -2.98 -0.98 -4.79
CA SER A 115 -2.74 -0.98 -3.34
C SER A 115 -1.34 -1.50 -3.00
N SER A 116 -0.85 -2.50 -3.74
CA SER A 116 0.50 -3.04 -3.56
C SER A 116 1.59 -2.07 -4.02
N THR A 117 1.39 -1.34 -5.11
CA THR A 117 2.33 -0.30 -5.57
C THR A 117 2.33 0.87 -4.60
N ALA A 118 1.16 1.33 -4.13
CA ALA A 118 1.08 2.39 -3.12
C ALA A 118 1.77 1.99 -1.80
N ALA A 119 1.61 0.74 -1.35
CA ALA A 119 2.30 0.24 -0.17
C ALA A 119 3.82 0.10 -0.37
N ARG A 120 4.25 -0.27 -1.58
CA ARG A 120 5.68 -0.33 -1.94
C ARG A 120 6.29 1.05 -2.02
N GLU A 121 5.63 2.01 -2.67
CA GLU A 121 6.06 3.41 -2.77
C GLU A 121 6.18 4.07 -1.39
N GLU A 122 5.28 3.74 -0.45
CA GLU A 122 5.37 4.22 0.94
C GLU A 122 6.60 3.64 1.67
N ILE A 123 6.92 2.36 1.44
CA ILE A 123 8.10 1.71 2.04
C ILE A 123 9.39 2.21 1.40
N GLU A 124 9.46 2.25 0.08
CA GLU A 124 10.63 2.68 -0.71
C GLU A 124 10.93 4.17 -0.49
N GLY A 125 9.89 5.01 -0.43
CA GLY A 125 10.04 6.42 -0.08
C GLY A 125 10.57 6.61 1.35
N LEU A 126 10.20 5.72 2.28
CA LEU A 126 10.65 5.78 3.66
C LEU A 126 12.08 5.27 3.83
N GLU A 127 12.46 4.19 3.14
CA GLU A 127 13.83 3.67 3.07
C GLU A 127 14.79 4.73 2.51
N ASN A 128 14.42 5.35 1.39
CA ASN A 128 15.19 6.45 0.82
C ASN A 128 15.32 7.63 1.81
N THR A 129 14.23 8.00 2.49
CA THR A 129 14.25 9.04 3.52
C THR A 129 15.21 8.70 4.66
N MET A 130 15.15 7.47 5.19
CA MET A 130 16.06 7.00 6.24
C MET A 130 17.52 7.01 5.77
N SER A 131 17.79 6.59 4.53
CA SER A 131 19.13 6.58 3.94
C SER A 131 19.70 8.00 3.81
N ILE A 132 18.93 8.95 3.28
CA ILE A 132 19.34 10.36 3.17
C ILE A 132 19.69 10.95 4.55
N ILE A 133 18.81 10.77 5.54
CA ILE A 133 19.04 11.28 6.91
C ILE A 133 20.24 10.59 7.54
N THR A 134 20.40 9.27 7.37
CA THR A 134 21.53 8.49 7.89
C THR A 134 22.85 8.98 7.32
N ASN A 135 22.91 9.23 6.00
CA ASN A 135 24.10 9.76 5.34
C ASN A 135 24.44 11.18 5.79
N ALA A 136 23.42 12.05 5.91
CA ALA A 136 23.60 13.40 6.43
C ALA A 136 24.08 13.40 7.89
N TYR A 137 23.58 12.47 8.70
CA TYR A 137 24.01 12.30 10.09
C TYR A 137 25.44 11.77 10.20
N ALA A 138 25.84 10.83 9.34
CA ALA A 138 27.19 10.28 9.31
C ALA A 138 28.27 11.35 9.03
N GLY A 139 27.93 12.39 8.26
CA GLY A 139 28.84 13.50 7.97
C GLY A 139 28.85 14.63 9.01
N ASN A 140 27.70 14.92 9.65
CA ASN A 140 27.53 16.10 10.50
C ASN A 140 27.50 15.82 12.01
N ASP A 141 27.39 14.55 12.43
CA ASP A 141 27.30 14.13 13.85
C ASP A 141 26.12 14.70 14.64
N ASP A 142 25.21 15.39 13.96
CA ASP A 142 24.04 16.05 14.51
C ASP A 142 22.78 15.60 13.78
N ILE A 143 21.91 14.88 14.51
CA ILE A 143 20.66 14.33 13.98
C ILE A 143 19.69 15.46 13.62
N ILE A 144 19.66 16.53 14.41
CA ILE A 144 18.72 17.65 14.19
C ILE A 144 19.05 18.28 12.84
N LYS A 145 20.33 18.60 12.63
CA LYS A 145 20.81 19.19 11.38
C LYS A 145 20.67 18.24 10.19
N ALA A 146 20.83 16.93 10.39
CA ALA A 146 20.61 15.93 9.34
C ALA A 146 19.15 15.89 8.86
N VAL A 147 18.19 15.91 9.80
CA VAL A 147 16.75 15.93 9.46
C VAL A 147 16.35 17.29 8.87
N GLU A 148 16.87 18.39 9.38
CA GLU A 148 16.68 19.74 8.82
C GLU A 148 17.14 19.82 7.37
N THR A 149 18.36 19.34 7.08
CA THR A 149 18.90 19.30 5.71
C THR A 149 17.98 18.50 4.78
N TYR A 150 17.47 17.35 5.22
CA TYR A 150 16.49 16.56 4.45
C TYR A 150 15.21 17.35 4.17
N VAL A 151 14.65 18.02 5.17
CA VAL A 151 13.42 18.82 5.04
C VAL A 151 13.62 19.99 4.07
N GLU A 152 14.74 20.69 4.18
CA GLU A 152 15.10 21.80 3.28
C GLU A 152 15.27 21.32 1.84
N GLU A 153 15.99 20.21 1.63
CA GLU A 153 16.26 19.68 0.31
C GLU A 153 15.00 19.14 -0.37
N LYS A 154 14.15 18.44 0.40
CA LYS A 154 12.83 17.99 -0.07
C LYS A 154 11.94 19.15 -0.51
N ASN A 155 11.99 20.26 0.23
CA ASN A 155 11.13 21.41 -0.03
C ASN A 155 11.77 22.46 -0.95
N ARG A 156 13.01 22.25 -1.42
CA ARG A 156 13.81 23.23 -2.19
C ARG A 156 13.10 23.74 -3.45
N TYR A 157 12.36 22.85 -4.13
CA TYR A 157 11.70 23.15 -5.40
C TYR A 157 10.18 23.31 -5.29
N ILE A 158 9.63 23.32 -4.07
CA ILE A 158 8.18 23.38 -3.84
C ILE A 158 7.82 24.80 -3.40
N PRO A 159 6.92 25.50 -4.11
CA PRO A 159 6.46 26.82 -3.68
C PRO A 159 5.69 26.72 -2.36
N GLU A 160 5.83 27.74 -1.50
CA GLU A 160 5.40 27.68 -0.09
C GLU A 160 3.90 27.39 0.09
N HIS A 161 3.04 27.94 -0.77
CA HIS A 161 1.59 27.72 -0.73
C HIS A 161 1.17 26.27 -1.08
N LEU A 162 2.07 25.49 -1.69
CA LEU A 162 1.84 24.10 -2.07
C LEU A 162 2.54 23.11 -1.13
N ARG A 163 3.27 23.61 -0.12
CA ARG A 163 3.98 22.78 0.85
C ARG A 163 2.97 22.11 1.79
N ILE A 164 3.00 20.79 1.83
CA ILE A 164 2.21 20.00 2.77
C ILE A 164 3.12 19.67 3.96
N PRO A 165 2.78 20.09 5.20
CA PRO A 165 3.57 19.75 6.38
C PRO A 165 3.70 18.24 6.53
N THR A 166 4.94 17.76 6.67
CA THR A 166 5.22 16.35 6.92
C THR A 166 5.65 16.11 8.36
N PRO A 167 5.59 14.85 8.86
CA PRO A 167 6.03 14.55 10.22
C PRO A 167 7.47 15.00 10.53
N PHE A 168 8.34 15.06 9.51
CA PHE A 168 9.71 15.54 9.62
C PHE A 168 9.78 17.07 9.79
N ASP A 169 8.95 17.84 9.07
CA ASP A 169 8.84 19.30 9.27
C ASP A 169 8.39 19.61 10.71
N GLU A 170 7.40 18.86 11.20
CA GLU A 170 6.90 19.00 12.57
C GLU A 170 7.94 18.62 13.62
N PHE A 171 8.80 17.62 13.36
CA PHE A 171 9.91 17.27 14.24
C PHE A 171 10.93 18.40 14.34
N VAL A 172 11.39 18.94 13.20
CA VAL A 172 12.36 20.04 13.18
C VAL A 172 11.79 21.27 13.89
N SER A 173 10.54 21.63 13.59
CA SER A 173 9.86 22.75 14.26
C SER A 173 9.69 22.53 15.77
N GLU A 174 9.33 21.31 16.21
CA GLU A 174 9.19 20.99 17.63
C GLU A 174 10.52 21.13 18.39
N ILE A 175 11.61 20.59 17.84
CA ILE A 175 12.92 20.63 18.48
C ILE A 175 13.45 22.07 18.60
N TRP A 176 13.26 22.89 17.56
CA TRP A 176 13.73 24.28 17.57
C TRP A 176 12.88 25.22 18.44
N PHE A 177 11.55 25.05 18.47
CA PHE A 177 10.65 26.07 19.03
C PHE A 177 9.86 25.63 20.27
N ILE A 178 9.72 24.32 20.54
CA ILE A 178 8.80 23.81 21.57
C ILE A 178 9.56 23.06 22.65
N ASN A 179 10.23 21.97 22.29
CA ASN A 179 10.90 21.09 23.23
C ASN A 179 12.21 20.58 22.62
N PRO A 180 13.38 21.01 23.13
CA PRO A 180 14.68 20.61 22.58
C PRO A 180 15.07 19.16 22.90
N ASN A 181 14.21 18.37 23.55
CA ASN A 181 14.48 16.95 23.80
C ASN A 181 14.37 16.12 22.51
N VAL A 182 15.53 15.85 21.89
CA VAL A 182 15.66 15.09 20.64
C VAL A 182 15.10 13.67 20.76
N GLU A 183 15.35 12.97 21.85
CA GLU A 183 14.86 11.60 22.05
C GLU A 183 13.33 11.56 22.07
N HIS A 184 12.70 12.50 22.79
CA HIS A 184 11.24 12.60 22.82
C HIS A 184 10.66 12.93 21.44
N GLY A 185 11.28 13.89 20.72
CA GLY A 185 10.86 14.23 19.36
C GLY A 185 10.97 13.06 18.39
N LEU A 186 12.05 12.27 18.48
CA LEU A 186 12.26 11.08 17.65
C LEU A 186 11.21 9.99 17.92
N TYR A 187 10.88 9.71 19.18
CA TYR A 187 9.79 8.77 19.50
C TYR A 187 8.43 9.25 18.95
N ARG A 188 8.16 10.55 19.05
CA ARG A 188 6.92 11.15 18.50
C ARG A 188 6.89 11.08 16.98
N LEU A 189 8.02 11.29 16.31
CA LEU A 189 8.17 11.11 14.87
C LEU A 189 7.87 9.66 14.46
N ALA A 190 8.44 8.67 15.16
CA ALA A 190 8.13 7.25 14.94
C ALA A 190 6.64 6.93 15.12
N ALA A 191 6.01 7.50 16.16
CA ALA A 191 4.58 7.32 16.43
C ALA A 191 3.66 7.94 15.36
N LYS A 192 4.10 9.01 14.67
CA LYS A 192 3.36 9.62 13.56
C LYS A 192 3.47 8.81 12.27
N VAL A 193 4.67 8.32 11.94
CA VAL A 193 4.94 7.52 10.73
C VAL A 193 4.31 6.12 10.82
N LYS A 194 4.23 5.52 12.01
CA LYS A 194 3.57 4.22 12.26
C LYS A 194 4.09 3.04 11.43
N ASN A 195 5.35 3.10 10.98
CA ASN A 195 6.01 2.01 10.28
C ASN A 195 6.95 1.26 11.23
N ARG A 196 6.92 -0.08 11.19
CA ARG A 196 7.76 -0.93 12.06
C ARG A 196 9.25 -0.74 11.78
N TYR A 197 9.66 -0.73 10.51
CA TYR A 197 11.06 -0.59 10.12
C TYR A 197 11.61 0.78 10.54
N PHE A 198 10.82 1.84 10.30
CA PHE A 198 11.16 3.18 10.75
C PHE A 198 11.25 3.30 12.26
N THR A 199 10.37 2.63 13.01
CA THR A 199 10.43 2.63 14.47
C THR A 199 11.71 1.98 15.00
N GLU A 200 12.14 0.87 14.39
CA GLU A 200 13.42 0.24 14.76
C GLU A 200 14.61 1.12 14.36
N TRP A 201 14.59 1.73 13.18
CA TRP A 201 15.60 2.69 12.76
C TRP A 201 15.73 3.87 13.73
N VAL A 202 14.60 4.45 14.15
CA VAL A 202 14.57 5.54 15.14
C VAL A 202 15.18 5.11 16.48
N LYS A 203 14.92 3.88 16.95
CA LYS A 203 15.57 3.37 18.18
C LYS A 203 17.08 3.28 18.01
N THR A 204 17.56 2.79 16.86
CA THR A 204 18.99 2.75 16.55
C THR A 204 19.60 4.16 16.48
N LEU A 205 18.88 5.13 15.91
CA LEU A 205 19.26 6.55 15.91
C LEU A 205 19.40 7.12 17.32
N ILE A 206 18.44 6.84 18.22
CA ILE A 206 18.49 7.29 19.62
C ILE A 206 19.71 6.68 20.33
N LEU A 207 20.01 5.40 20.09
CA LEU A 207 21.22 4.78 20.63
C LEU A 207 22.50 5.47 20.12
N CYS A 208 22.54 5.85 18.84
CA CYS A 208 23.69 6.56 18.26
C CYS A 208 23.78 8.02 18.72
N HIS A 209 22.64 8.63 19.07
CA HIS A 209 22.60 9.95 19.69
C HIS A 209 23.31 9.93 21.05
N HIS A 210 23.04 8.89 21.85
CA HIS A 210 23.66 8.68 23.17
C HIS A 210 25.13 8.27 23.06
N ASP A 211 25.48 7.40 22.11
CA ASP A 211 26.86 7.00 21.85
C ASP A 211 27.18 7.02 20.35
N ARG A 212 27.94 8.05 19.95
CA ARG A 212 28.33 8.32 18.56
C ARG A 212 29.22 7.24 17.94
N ARG A 213 29.75 6.31 18.73
CA ARG A 213 30.58 5.20 18.22
C ARG A 213 29.73 4.10 17.58
N LEU A 214 28.42 4.07 17.84
CA LEU A 214 27.49 3.09 17.27
C LEU A 214 26.99 3.43 15.86
N LYS A 215 27.49 4.50 15.21
CA LYS A 215 27.06 4.88 13.85
C LYS A 215 27.16 3.76 12.82
N PHE A 216 28.08 2.80 12.99
CA PHE A 216 28.19 1.63 12.14
C PHE A 216 26.91 0.76 12.14
N ALA A 217 26.11 0.81 13.22
CA ALA A 217 24.84 0.10 13.33
C ALA A 217 23.72 0.73 12.47
N LEU A 218 23.91 1.95 11.95
CA LEU A 218 22.99 2.54 10.96
C LEU A 218 23.23 2.03 9.52
N PHE A 219 24.30 1.27 9.27
CA PHE A 219 24.53 0.60 7.99
C PHE A 219 24.30 -0.91 8.22
N PRO A 220 23.44 -1.65 7.48
CA PRO A 220 22.99 -1.44 6.11
C PRO A 220 21.47 -1.24 6.03
N ILE A 221 21.03 -0.03 5.71
CA ILE A 221 19.62 0.25 5.41
C ILE A 221 19.54 0.68 3.96
#